data_AF-X0XGS8-F1
#
_entry.id   AF-X0XGS8-F1
#
_cell.length_a   1.000
_cell.length_b   1.000
_cell.length_c   1.000
_cell.angle_alpha   90.00
_cell.angle_beta   90.00
_cell.angle_gamma   90.00
#
_symmetry.space_group_name_H-M   'P 1'
#
loop_
_entity.id
_entity.type
_entity.pdbx_description
1 polymer ?
#
loop_
_entity_poly.entity_id
_entity_poly.type
_entity_poly.pdbx_seq_one_letter_code
_entity_poly.pdbx_strand_id
1 'polypeptide(L)'
;GALCYDAGLSVNMDYGPSGAIGGSGANGLAPADALKNTFSYSSAVKGYDSNSGPGQPIPIAMNNSYTGLLGMINPNLDAGYPVILGLVRYGLDGKTQVAGHEIVCDGYGFNLQVRYHHLNMGWGGVDDLWYSLDTIETTPDYDAVYQCVYNIRPTGTGEMVSGRVTGLNGIPIAGVQVSASVDPPPPPPTIPLPVRDSTNDRGIYAFRDSFFNQFLGSNTSYIVCAGRSGYFFQPHPQSLYTT
;
A
#
# COMPACT_ATOMS: atom_id res chain seq x y z
N GLY A 1 -10.57 19.73 15.67
CA GLY A 1 -9.63 19.54 16.78
C GLY A 1 -9.72 18.14 17.37
N ALA A 2 -10.91 17.71 17.81
CA ALA A 2 -11.10 16.43 18.51
C ALA A 2 -10.44 15.21 17.83
N LEU A 3 -10.70 15.00 16.53
CA LEU A 3 -10.10 13.88 15.79
C LEU A 3 -8.56 13.87 15.85
N CYS A 4 -7.90 15.01 15.65
CA CYS A 4 -6.44 15.11 15.70
C CYS A 4 -5.90 14.83 17.11
N TYR A 5 -6.61 15.28 18.13
CA TYR A 5 -6.25 15.03 19.53
C TYR A 5 -6.37 13.55 19.87
N ASP A 6 -7.49 12.91 19.50
CA ASP A 6 -7.73 11.49 19.75
C ASP A 6 -6.72 10.62 18.97
N ALA A 7 -6.43 10.99 17.72
CA ALA A 7 -5.40 10.34 16.91
C ALA A 7 -4.02 10.42 17.59
N GLY A 8 -3.60 11.60 18.04
CA GLY A 8 -2.32 11.76 18.74
C GLY A 8 -2.26 10.99 20.06
N LEU A 9 -3.33 11.01 20.86
CA LEU A 9 -3.40 10.20 22.09
C LEU A 9 -3.28 8.69 21.80
N SER A 10 -3.95 8.20 20.77
CA SER A 10 -3.98 6.77 20.42
C SER A 10 -2.60 6.18 20.06
N VAL A 11 -1.66 7.03 19.65
CA VAL A 11 -0.28 6.64 19.29
C VAL A 11 0.76 7.02 20.34
N ASN A 12 0.32 7.47 21.53
CA ASN A 12 1.18 7.99 22.59
C ASN A 12 2.10 9.12 22.09
N MET A 13 1.53 10.08 21.36
CA MET A 13 2.27 11.23 20.83
C MET A 13 3.07 11.94 21.93
N ASP A 14 4.36 12.10 21.71
CA ASP A 14 5.21 12.98 22.51
C ASP A 14 4.99 14.42 22.04
N TYR A 15 4.07 15.11 22.71
CA TYR A 15 3.68 16.47 22.33
C TYR A 15 4.75 17.48 22.72
N GLY A 16 5.35 18.11 21.72
CA GLY A 16 6.25 19.26 21.88
C GLY A 16 5.66 20.56 21.30
N PRO A 17 6.29 21.71 21.62
CA PRO A 17 5.92 23.00 21.05
C PRO A 17 6.17 23.03 19.54
N SER A 18 5.36 23.78 18.79
CA SER A 18 5.60 24.05 17.37
C SER A 18 6.83 24.95 17.17
N GLY A 19 7.71 24.62 16.21
CA GLY A 19 8.81 25.50 15.80
C GLY A 19 9.99 24.74 15.20
N ALA A 20 11.06 25.46 14.84
CA ALA A 20 12.22 24.89 14.14
C ALA A 20 13.05 23.87 14.95
N ILE A 21 12.83 23.80 16.27
CA ILE A 21 13.56 22.94 17.22
C ILE A 21 12.61 22.09 18.08
N GLY A 22 11.32 22.07 17.73
CA GLY A 22 10.28 21.34 18.45
C GLY A 22 9.32 20.66 17.48
N GLY A 23 8.55 19.71 17.98
CA GLY A 23 7.61 18.95 17.18
C GLY A 23 6.84 17.99 18.07
N SER A 24 5.77 17.42 17.53
CA SER A 24 5.11 16.27 18.15
C SER A 24 5.48 15.03 17.36
N GLY A 25 5.93 13.98 18.03
CA GLY A 25 6.39 12.76 17.38
C GLY A 25 5.79 11.50 18.00
N ALA A 26 5.61 10.48 17.18
CA ALA A 26 5.22 9.14 17.61
C ALA A 26 5.98 8.09 16.79
N ASN A 27 5.85 6.83 17.15
CA ASN A 27 6.35 5.74 16.30
C ASN A 27 5.47 5.63 15.04
N GLY A 28 6.04 5.77 13.84
CA GLY A 28 5.30 5.71 12.57
C GLY A 28 4.58 4.39 12.26
N LEU A 29 4.84 3.31 13.00
CA LEU A 29 4.07 2.05 12.92
C LEU A 29 2.95 1.94 13.98
N ALA A 30 2.92 2.82 14.98
CA ALA A 30 1.85 2.87 15.98
C ALA A 30 0.44 3.12 15.39
N PRO A 31 0.27 3.89 14.28
CA PRO A 31 -1.03 4.04 13.64
C PRO A 31 -1.70 2.72 13.29
N ALA A 32 -0.94 1.67 12.92
CA ALA A 32 -1.52 0.37 12.61
C ALA A 32 -2.28 -0.22 13.81
N ASP A 33 -1.71 -0.15 15.01
CA ASP A 33 -2.35 -0.66 16.21
C ASP A 33 -3.46 0.27 16.70
N ALA A 34 -3.26 1.58 16.62
CA ALA A 34 -4.27 2.57 16.97
C ALA A 34 -5.54 2.44 16.11
N LEU A 35 -5.40 2.29 14.79
CA LEU A 35 -6.50 2.07 13.86
C LEU A 35 -7.35 0.86 14.27
N LYS A 36 -6.71 -0.26 14.64
CA LYS A 36 -7.40 -1.48 15.05
C LYS A 36 -8.01 -1.39 16.45
N ASN A 37 -7.21 -0.97 17.43
CA ASN A 37 -7.56 -1.09 18.85
C ASN A 37 -8.40 0.09 19.36
N THR A 38 -8.27 1.27 18.74
CA THR A 38 -8.97 2.49 19.14
C THR A 38 -10.07 2.85 18.15
N PHE A 39 -9.76 2.80 16.85
CA PHE A 39 -10.69 3.24 15.80
C PHE A 39 -11.46 2.10 15.13
N SER A 40 -11.31 0.85 15.61
CA SER A 40 -12.08 -0.32 15.18
C SER A 40 -11.96 -0.66 13.68
N TYR A 41 -10.84 -0.29 13.05
CA TYR A 41 -10.50 -0.80 11.72
C TYR A 41 -10.24 -2.30 11.81
N SER A 42 -10.84 -3.10 10.91
CA SER A 42 -10.60 -4.54 10.87
C SER A 42 -9.19 -4.89 10.44
N SER A 43 -8.51 -4.01 9.71
CA SER A 43 -7.18 -4.25 9.19
C SER A 43 -6.36 -2.96 9.08
N ALA A 44 -5.09 -3.09 9.48
CA ALA A 44 -3.99 -2.17 9.25
C ALA A 44 -2.70 -2.96 9.53
N VAL A 45 -1.78 -2.99 8.57
CA VAL A 45 -0.59 -3.84 8.58
C VAL A 45 0.66 -2.98 8.63
N LYS A 46 1.61 -3.39 9.47
CA LYS A 46 2.92 -2.73 9.63
C LYS A 46 3.88 -3.27 8.58
N GLY A 47 4.38 -2.41 7.72
CA GLY A 47 5.43 -2.67 6.75
C GLY A 47 6.73 -1.98 7.17
N TYR A 48 7.79 -2.76 7.32
CA TYR A 48 9.15 -2.29 7.60
C TYR A 48 10.15 -3.38 7.22
N ASP A 49 11.40 -3.03 6.96
CA ASP A 49 12.44 -4.02 6.74
C ASP A 49 12.98 -4.56 8.08
N SER A 50 12.58 -5.78 8.43
CA SER A 50 13.04 -6.45 9.66
C SER A 50 14.47 -6.97 9.58
N ASN A 51 15.02 -7.14 8.37
CA ASN A 51 16.33 -7.76 8.16
C ASN A 51 17.46 -6.73 8.21
N SER A 52 17.18 -5.48 7.86
CA SER A 52 18.17 -4.41 7.82
C SER A 52 18.32 -3.68 9.16
N GLY A 53 17.41 -3.91 10.10
CA GLY A 53 17.39 -3.29 11.43
C GLY A 53 16.51 -2.03 11.51
N PRO A 54 16.27 -1.49 12.71
CA PRO A 54 15.37 -0.36 12.90
C PRO A 54 15.82 0.85 12.09
N GLY A 55 14.88 1.46 11.37
CA GLY A 55 15.12 2.72 10.69
C GLY A 55 15.85 2.62 9.34
N GLN A 56 16.00 1.42 8.79
CA GLN A 56 16.54 1.24 7.44
C GLN A 56 15.45 1.32 6.37
N PRO A 57 15.78 1.75 5.14
CA PRO A 57 14.82 1.88 4.06
C PRO A 57 14.15 0.54 3.76
N ILE A 58 12.86 0.57 3.42
CA ILE A 58 12.21 -0.61 2.86
C ILE A 58 12.68 -0.72 1.40
N PRO A 59 13.26 -1.86 0.98
CA PRO A 59 13.71 -2.00 -0.39
C PRO A 59 12.58 -1.72 -1.40
N ILE A 60 12.86 -0.80 -2.33
CA ILE A 60 12.04 -0.59 -3.51
C ILE A 60 12.53 -1.60 -4.55
N ALA A 61 11.67 -2.53 -4.96
CA ALA A 61 12.03 -3.49 -5.98
C ALA A 61 12.29 -2.78 -7.33
N MET A 62 13.51 -2.94 -7.87
CA MET A 62 14.00 -2.20 -9.03
C MET A 62 13.33 -2.56 -10.38
N ASN A 63 12.41 -3.54 -10.42
CA ASN A 63 11.94 -4.15 -11.66
C ASN A 63 10.41 -4.29 -11.77
N ASN A 64 9.64 -3.33 -11.25
CA ASN A 64 8.16 -3.41 -11.21
C ASN A 64 7.62 -4.69 -10.54
N SER A 65 8.48 -5.40 -9.80
CA SER A 65 8.07 -6.52 -8.97
C SER A 65 7.26 -5.98 -7.80
N TYR A 66 6.08 -6.54 -7.55
CA TYR A 66 5.22 -6.23 -6.41
C TYR A 66 5.78 -6.83 -5.10
N THR A 67 7.09 -6.71 -4.90
CA THR A 67 7.83 -7.18 -3.73
C THR A 67 8.39 -5.98 -2.97
N GLY A 68 8.51 -6.08 -1.65
CA GLY A 68 8.96 -4.95 -0.83
C GLY A 68 7.93 -3.81 -0.80
N LEU A 69 8.39 -2.56 -0.83
CA LEU A 69 7.54 -1.39 -0.61
C LEU A 69 6.37 -1.29 -1.61
N LEU A 70 6.63 -1.55 -2.90
CA LEU A 70 5.62 -1.39 -3.95
C LEU A 70 4.50 -2.44 -3.89
N GLY A 71 4.80 -3.63 -3.35
CA GLY A 71 3.80 -4.66 -3.07
C GLY A 71 2.84 -4.27 -1.93
N MET A 72 3.30 -3.43 -1.01
CA MET A 72 2.46 -2.91 0.07
C MET A 72 1.61 -1.71 -0.40
N ILE A 73 2.19 -0.80 -1.19
CA ILE A 73 1.53 0.46 -1.57
C ILE A 73 0.53 0.27 -2.72
N ASN A 74 0.99 -0.27 -3.86
CA ASN A 74 0.22 -0.14 -5.10
C ASN A 74 -1.13 -0.89 -5.09
N PRO A 75 -1.25 -2.10 -4.50
CA PRO A 75 -2.55 -2.75 -4.40
C PRO A 75 -3.59 -1.99 -3.58
N ASN A 76 -3.15 -1.27 -2.55
CA ASN A 76 -4.01 -0.39 -1.78
C ASN A 76 -4.52 0.77 -2.65
N LEU A 77 -3.60 1.44 -3.35
CA LEU A 77 -3.94 2.56 -4.22
C LEU A 77 -4.81 2.15 -5.41
N ASP A 78 -4.56 0.97 -6.01
CA ASP A 78 -5.40 0.39 -7.06
C ASP A 78 -6.82 0.09 -6.56
N ALA A 79 -6.94 -0.31 -5.28
CA ALA A 79 -8.23 -0.52 -4.62
C ALA A 79 -8.90 0.78 -4.13
N GLY A 80 -8.22 1.93 -4.24
CA GLY A 80 -8.70 3.24 -3.77
C GLY A 80 -8.50 3.51 -2.29
N TYR A 81 -7.58 2.80 -1.64
CA TYR A 81 -7.23 2.97 -0.22
C TYR A 81 -5.86 3.66 -0.10
N PRO A 82 -5.78 4.83 0.56
CA PRO A 82 -4.50 5.45 0.84
C PRO A 82 -3.70 4.65 1.89
N VAL A 83 -2.39 4.88 1.91
CA VAL A 83 -1.45 4.28 2.88
C VAL A 83 -0.73 5.37 3.66
N ILE A 84 -0.26 5.04 4.86
CA ILE A 84 0.58 5.93 5.67
C ILE A 84 2.04 5.55 5.42
N LEU A 85 2.91 6.50 5.12
CA LEU A 85 4.34 6.26 4.93
C LEU A 85 5.15 7.04 5.96
N GLY A 86 6.20 6.42 6.47
CA GLY A 86 7.24 7.09 7.25
C GLY A 86 8.43 7.39 6.33
N LEU A 87 8.76 8.66 6.20
CA LEU A 87 9.91 9.18 5.47
C LEU A 87 11.08 9.36 6.45
N VAL A 88 12.30 9.14 5.96
CA VAL A 88 13.52 9.33 6.75
C VAL A 88 14.54 10.14 5.97
N ARG A 89 15.28 10.98 6.69
CA ARG A 89 16.53 11.57 6.23
C ARG A 89 17.70 11.08 7.06
N TYR A 90 18.79 10.72 6.40
CA TYR A 90 20.03 10.26 6.99
C TYR A 90 21.07 11.39 7.07
N GLY A 91 21.98 11.28 8.03
CA GLY A 91 23.17 12.13 8.12
C GLY A 91 24.20 11.77 7.04
N LEU A 92 25.33 12.49 7.05
CA LEU A 92 26.43 12.29 6.09
C LEU A 92 27.05 10.88 6.13
N ASP A 93 26.80 10.10 7.18
CA ASP A 93 27.23 8.71 7.31
C ASP A 93 26.32 7.72 6.55
N GLY A 94 25.20 8.20 5.99
CA GLY A 94 24.20 7.42 5.27
C GLY A 94 23.46 6.41 6.15
N LYS A 95 23.52 6.53 7.48
CA LYS A 95 22.98 5.53 8.43
C LYS A 95 22.26 6.13 9.62
N THR A 96 22.75 7.25 10.14
CA THR A 96 22.14 7.90 11.30
C THR A 96 20.91 8.67 10.85
N GLN A 97 19.75 8.34 11.39
CA GLN A 97 18.54 9.12 11.13
C GLN A 97 18.66 10.49 11.78
N VAL A 98 18.46 11.55 11.00
CA VAL A 98 18.52 12.94 11.47
C VAL A 98 17.18 13.66 11.37
N ALA A 99 16.23 13.12 10.60
CA ALA A 99 14.85 13.57 10.56
C ALA A 99 13.93 12.42 10.12
N GLY A 100 12.66 12.52 10.51
CA GLY A 100 11.58 11.64 10.05
C GLY A 100 10.31 12.46 9.79
N HIS A 101 9.38 11.90 9.01
CA HIS A 101 8.08 12.53 8.74
C HIS A 101 7.04 11.49 8.33
N GLU A 102 5.85 11.56 8.92
CA GLU A 102 4.72 10.68 8.61
C GLU A 102 3.74 11.38 7.66
N ILE A 103 3.47 10.74 6.53
CA ILE A 103 2.68 11.29 5.42
C ILE A 103 1.63 10.30 4.91
N VAL A 104 0.73 10.78 4.06
CA VAL A 104 -0.25 9.94 3.35
C VAL A 104 0.16 9.81 1.90
N CYS A 105 0.18 8.60 1.36
CA CYS A 105 0.22 8.37 -0.08
C CYS A 105 -1.15 7.90 -0.56
N ASP A 106 -1.74 8.62 -1.51
CA ASP A 106 -3.11 8.46 -1.98
C ASP A 106 -3.22 8.32 -3.51
N GLY A 107 -2.09 8.22 -4.21
CA GLY A 107 -2.07 7.98 -5.65
C GLY A 107 -0.70 7.55 -6.17
N TYR A 108 -0.70 6.88 -7.32
CA TYR A 108 0.53 6.63 -8.07
C TYR A 108 0.25 6.73 -9.58
N GLY A 109 1.30 7.09 -10.32
CA GLY A 109 1.26 7.34 -11.75
C GLY A 109 2.61 7.06 -12.38
N PHE A 110 2.66 7.22 -13.70
CA PHE A 110 3.89 7.06 -14.45
C PHE A 110 4.11 8.31 -15.29
N ASN A 111 5.32 8.83 -15.25
CA ASN A 111 5.82 9.73 -16.28
C ASN A 111 6.88 8.96 -17.06
N LEU A 112 6.60 8.70 -18.34
CA LEU A 112 7.33 7.71 -19.14
C LEU A 112 7.31 6.33 -18.46
N GLN A 113 8.46 5.84 -18.01
CA GLN A 113 8.60 4.55 -17.31
C GLN A 113 8.93 4.72 -15.83
N VAL A 114 9.07 5.97 -15.37
CA VAL A 114 9.37 6.27 -13.97
C VAL A 114 8.04 6.37 -13.22
N ARG A 115 7.95 5.61 -12.12
CA ARG A 115 6.80 5.63 -11.24
C ARG A 115 6.92 6.79 -10.27
N TYR A 116 5.83 7.51 -10.11
CA TYR A 116 5.69 8.56 -9.10
C TYR A 116 4.49 8.26 -8.21
N HIS A 117 4.56 8.71 -6.96
CA HIS A 117 3.51 8.58 -5.96
C HIS A 117 3.08 9.97 -5.50
N HIS A 118 1.77 10.21 -5.45
CA HIS A 118 1.25 11.42 -4.85
C HIS A 118 1.36 11.29 -3.34
N LEU A 119 2.02 12.27 -2.73
CA LEU A 119 2.26 12.33 -1.29
C LEU A 119 1.58 13.59 -0.74
N ASN A 120 0.72 13.42 0.27
CA ASN A 120 0.18 14.49 1.07
C ASN A 120 1.04 14.65 2.32
N MET A 121 1.72 15.80 2.42
CA MET A 121 2.73 16.09 3.44
C MET A 121 2.13 16.48 4.79
N GLY A 122 0.81 16.69 4.87
CA GLY A 122 0.15 17.14 6.09
C GLY A 122 0.42 18.60 6.46
N TRP A 123 0.96 19.40 5.52
CA TRP A 123 1.30 20.82 5.71
C TRP A 123 0.33 21.78 5.03
N GLY A 124 -0.95 21.40 4.95
CA GLY A 124 -1.99 22.24 4.35
C GLY A 124 -1.85 22.44 2.83
N GLY A 125 -1.26 21.46 2.13
CA GLY A 125 -1.03 21.48 0.68
C GLY A 125 0.36 21.93 0.25
N VAL A 126 1.20 22.40 1.18
CA VAL A 126 2.60 22.69 0.89
C VAL A 126 3.35 21.38 0.63
N ASP A 127 4.07 21.33 -0.48
CA ASP A 127 4.83 20.15 -0.95
C ASP A 127 3.98 18.89 -1.22
N ASP A 128 2.66 19.04 -1.39
CA ASP A 128 1.81 17.96 -1.90
C ASP A 128 2.05 17.80 -3.42
N LEU A 129 2.82 16.78 -3.82
CA LEU A 129 3.25 16.55 -5.21
C LEU A 129 3.42 15.05 -5.53
N TRP A 130 3.80 14.77 -6.78
CA TRP A 130 4.14 13.45 -7.30
C TRP A 130 5.66 13.22 -7.19
N TYR A 131 6.10 12.34 -6.28
CA TYR A 131 7.51 12.05 -6.00
C TYR A 131 7.92 10.67 -6.49
N SER A 132 9.19 10.52 -6.89
CA SER A 132 9.79 9.19 -6.91
C SER A 132 10.06 8.78 -5.47
N LEU A 133 9.77 7.52 -5.11
CA LEU A 133 10.09 7.03 -3.77
C LEU A 133 11.59 6.74 -3.58
N ASP A 134 12.38 6.78 -4.66
CA ASP A 134 13.83 6.65 -4.59
C ASP A 134 14.49 7.92 -3.99
N THR A 135 13.90 9.09 -4.21
CA THR A 135 14.35 10.39 -3.67
C THR A 135 13.17 11.36 -3.58
N ILE A 136 12.89 11.87 -2.38
CA ILE A 136 11.75 12.78 -2.12
C ILE A 136 12.27 14.19 -1.90
N GLU A 137 12.31 14.95 -3.00
CA GLU A 137 12.87 16.31 -3.05
C GLU A 137 11.88 17.36 -2.51
N THR A 138 11.80 17.49 -1.19
CA THR A 138 11.01 18.51 -0.47
C THR A 138 11.90 19.49 0.29
N THR A 139 11.31 20.46 1.00
CA THR A 139 12.05 21.30 1.95
C THR A 139 11.50 21.11 3.38
N PRO A 140 12.15 20.27 4.24
CA PRO A 140 13.38 19.50 4.02
C PRO A 140 13.17 18.29 3.11
N ASP A 141 14.26 17.78 2.53
CA ASP A 141 14.32 16.57 1.71
C ASP A 141 14.26 15.28 2.54
N TYR A 142 13.86 14.18 1.90
CA TYR A 142 13.89 12.84 2.50
C TYR A 142 14.52 11.83 1.54
N ASP A 143 15.33 10.94 2.09
CA ASP A 143 16.13 9.97 1.33
C ASP A 143 15.33 8.72 0.97
N ALA A 144 14.39 8.29 1.82
CA ALA A 144 13.67 7.05 1.61
C ALA A 144 12.37 6.95 2.42
N VAL A 145 11.57 5.95 2.05
CA VAL A 145 10.49 5.40 2.87
C VAL A 145 11.04 4.22 3.69
N TYR A 146 10.89 4.28 5.01
CA TYR A 146 11.39 3.25 5.93
C TYR A 146 10.28 2.54 6.71
N GLN A 147 9.06 3.10 6.68
CA GLN A 147 7.86 2.54 7.31
C GLN A 147 6.65 2.71 6.40
N CYS A 148 5.73 1.76 6.46
CA CYS A 148 4.48 1.79 5.74
C CYS A 148 3.37 1.21 6.63
N VAL A 149 2.23 1.87 6.71
CA VAL A 149 0.99 1.26 7.21
C VAL A 149 0.03 1.13 6.03
N TYR A 150 -0.25 -0.12 5.68
CA TYR A 150 -1.04 -0.47 4.50
C TYR A 150 -2.17 -1.42 4.87
N ASN A 151 -3.00 -1.77 3.88
CA ASN A 151 -4.17 -2.63 4.06
C ASN A 151 -5.15 -2.02 5.09
N ILE A 152 -5.23 -0.69 5.13
CA ILE A 152 -6.03 0.06 6.09
C ILE A 152 -7.49 0.03 5.64
N ARG A 153 -8.34 -0.67 6.39
CA ARG A 153 -9.79 -0.72 6.07
C ARG A 153 -10.68 -0.94 7.30
N PRO A 154 -11.90 -0.39 7.29
CA PRO A 154 -12.86 -0.58 8.39
C PRO A 154 -13.37 -2.01 8.53
N THR A 155 -13.53 -2.75 7.43
CA THR A 155 -14.14 -4.09 7.41
C THR A 155 -13.38 -5.10 6.55
N GLY A 156 -13.57 -6.39 6.85
CA GLY A 156 -12.95 -7.51 6.12
C GLY A 156 -11.52 -7.85 6.53
N THR A 157 -11.07 -9.03 6.13
CA THR A 157 -9.76 -9.63 6.45
C THR A 157 -9.10 -10.17 5.19
N GLY A 158 -7.77 -10.26 5.16
CA GLY A 158 -7.00 -10.74 4.00
C GLY A 158 -6.14 -9.64 3.38
N GLU A 159 -5.69 -9.83 2.14
CA GLU A 159 -4.80 -8.94 1.42
C GLU A 159 -5.53 -8.21 0.29
N MET A 160 -5.20 -6.94 0.11
CA MET A 160 -5.53 -6.23 -1.13
C MET A 160 -4.58 -6.70 -2.21
N VAL A 161 -5.14 -7.31 -3.25
CA VAL A 161 -4.39 -7.80 -4.40
C VAL A 161 -4.94 -7.13 -5.65
N SER A 162 -4.04 -6.56 -6.43
CA SER A 162 -4.37 -5.88 -7.67
C SER A 162 -3.51 -6.36 -8.82
N GLY A 163 -3.91 -5.98 -10.02
CA GLY A 163 -3.11 -6.17 -11.21
C GLY A 163 -3.65 -5.38 -12.38
N ARG A 164 -3.02 -5.57 -13.54
CA ARG A 164 -3.43 -4.95 -14.79
C ARG A 164 -3.63 -5.99 -15.88
N VAL A 165 -4.70 -5.83 -16.65
CA VAL A 165 -4.92 -6.58 -17.88
C VAL A 165 -4.62 -5.67 -19.07
N THR A 166 -3.67 -6.10 -19.89
CA THR A 166 -3.21 -5.37 -21.08
C THR A 166 -3.25 -6.26 -22.31
N GLY A 167 -3.36 -5.62 -23.48
CA GLY A 167 -3.15 -6.29 -24.77
C GLY A 167 -1.68 -6.50 -25.09
N LEU A 168 -1.39 -7.13 -26.24
CA LEU A 168 -0.03 -7.47 -26.69
C LEU A 168 0.92 -6.26 -26.82
N ASN A 169 0.38 -5.06 -26.96
CA ASN A 169 1.13 -3.80 -27.07
C ASN A 169 1.17 -3.01 -25.75
N GLY A 170 0.76 -3.62 -24.63
CA GLY A 170 0.68 -2.95 -23.34
C GLY A 170 -0.52 -2.01 -23.18
N ILE A 171 -1.41 -1.89 -24.18
CA ILE A 171 -2.61 -1.07 -24.07
C ILE A 171 -3.55 -1.69 -23.02
N PRO A 172 -4.02 -0.92 -22.02
CA PRO A 172 -4.94 -1.43 -21.02
C PRO A 172 -6.28 -1.86 -21.61
N ILE A 173 -6.84 -2.95 -21.08
CA ILE A 173 -8.13 -3.47 -21.51
C ILE A 173 -9.13 -3.28 -20.36
N ALA A 174 -10.10 -2.39 -20.57
CA ALA A 174 -11.20 -2.14 -19.62
C ALA A 174 -12.28 -3.23 -19.66
N GLY A 175 -13.03 -3.38 -18.58
CA GLY A 175 -14.19 -4.28 -18.50
C GLY A 175 -13.85 -5.77 -18.61
N VAL A 176 -12.62 -6.17 -18.30
CA VAL A 176 -12.24 -7.58 -18.17
C VAL A 176 -12.63 -8.05 -16.79
N GLN A 177 -13.43 -9.12 -16.72
CA GLN A 177 -13.74 -9.76 -15.44
C GLN A 177 -12.52 -10.60 -15.03
N VAL A 178 -12.00 -10.34 -13.85
CA VAL A 178 -10.89 -11.08 -13.25
C VAL A 178 -11.41 -11.81 -12.02
N SER A 179 -10.99 -13.06 -11.83
CA SER A 179 -11.38 -13.90 -10.70
C SER A 179 -10.20 -14.64 -10.09
N ALA A 180 -10.17 -14.79 -8.77
CA ALA A 180 -9.19 -15.59 -8.04
C ALA A 180 -9.88 -16.73 -7.27
N SER A 181 -9.37 -17.95 -7.45
CA SER A 181 -9.84 -19.17 -6.76
C SER A 181 -8.70 -19.82 -6.01
N VAL A 182 -8.94 -20.34 -4.80
CA VAL A 182 -7.92 -21.02 -3.99
C VAL A 182 -7.38 -22.26 -4.73
N ASP A 183 -6.06 -22.49 -4.62
CA ASP A 183 -5.35 -23.62 -5.22
C ASP A 183 -4.41 -24.32 -4.19
N PRO A 184 -4.55 -25.64 -3.95
CA PRO A 184 -5.62 -26.51 -4.44
C PRO A 184 -6.98 -26.13 -3.82
N PRO A 185 -8.09 -26.40 -4.52
CA PRO A 185 -9.42 -26.17 -3.96
C PRO A 185 -9.60 -27.01 -2.68
N PRO A 186 -10.26 -26.46 -1.63
CA PRO A 186 -10.49 -27.21 -0.40
C PRO A 186 -11.37 -28.45 -0.65
N PRO A 187 -11.26 -29.49 0.19
CA PRO A 187 -12.10 -30.68 0.07
C PRO A 187 -13.59 -30.32 0.27
N PRO A 188 -14.51 -31.00 -0.43
CA PRO A 188 -15.95 -30.82 -0.23
C PRO A 188 -16.39 -30.99 1.23
N PRO A 189 -17.43 -30.29 1.69
CA PRO A 189 -18.37 -29.46 0.91
C PRO A 189 -17.91 -28.02 0.70
N THR A 190 -16.73 -27.64 1.20
CA THR A 190 -16.27 -26.25 1.23
C THR A 190 -15.59 -25.87 -0.08
N ILE A 191 -16.36 -25.37 -1.04
CA ILE A 191 -15.81 -24.70 -2.24
C ILE A 191 -16.03 -23.20 -2.08
N PRO A 192 -15.04 -22.41 -1.65
CA PRO A 192 -15.17 -20.97 -1.55
C PRO A 192 -15.48 -20.39 -2.94
N LEU A 193 -16.39 -19.42 -2.99
CA LEU A 193 -16.66 -18.69 -4.22
C LEU A 193 -15.40 -17.90 -4.62
N PRO A 194 -15.09 -17.82 -5.93
CA PRO A 194 -13.99 -17.00 -6.38
C PRO A 194 -14.27 -15.53 -6.09
N VAL A 195 -13.24 -14.81 -5.63
CA VAL A 195 -13.27 -13.36 -5.52
C VAL A 195 -13.17 -12.77 -6.92
N ARG A 196 -13.95 -11.74 -7.24
CA ARG A 196 -14.01 -11.15 -8.58
C ARG A 196 -13.92 -9.63 -8.54
N ASP A 197 -13.32 -9.06 -9.58
CA ASP A 197 -13.39 -7.64 -9.88
C ASP A 197 -13.40 -7.42 -11.41
N SER A 198 -13.64 -6.20 -11.87
CA SER A 198 -13.56 -5.83 -13.29
C SER A 198 -12.56 -4.71 -13.52
N THR A 199 -11.79 -4.81 -14.59
CA THR A 199 -10.80 -3.78 -14.90
C THR A 199 -11.43 -2.44 -15.24
N ASN A 200 -10.85 -1.34 -14.74
CA ASN A 200 -11.22 0.02 -15.11
C ASN A 200 -10.62 0.45 -16.46
N ASP A 201 -10.79 1.72 -16.84
CA ASP A 201 -10.28 2.28 -18.11
C ASP A 201 -8.75 2.27 -18.25
N ARG A 202 -8.04 2.07 -17.13
CA ARG A 202 -6.58 1.88 -17.08
C ARG A 202 -6.18 0.41 -17.02
N GLY A 203 -7.14 -0.51 -17.24
CA GLY A 203 -6.94 -1.96 -17.20
C GLY A 203 -6.66 -2.50 -15.80
N ILE A 204 -6.83 -1.70 -14.75
CA ILE A 204 -6.54 -2.08 -13.36
C ILE A 204 -7.74 -2.80 -12.77
N TYR A 205 -7.51 -3.96 -12.16
CA TYR A 205 -8.43 -4.61 -11.23
C TYR A 205 -7.80 -4.62 -9.84
N ALA A 206 -8.63 -4.58 -8.81
CA ALA A 206 -8.21 -4.82 -7.44
C ALA A 206 -9.31 -5.60 -6.74
N PHE A 207 -8.97 -6.76 -6.16
CA PHE A 207 -9.92 -7.54 -5.37
C PHE A 207 -10.27 -6.76 -4.10
N ARG A 208 -11.29 -5.92 -4.26
CA ARG A 208 -11.93 -5.11 -3.25
C ARG A 208 -13.31 -5.70 -3.07
N ASP A 209 -13.71 -5.97 -1.84
CA ASP A 209 -15.11 -6.28 -1.61
C ASP A 209 -15.69 -5.41 -0.51
N SER A 210 -16.65 -4.61 -0.93
CA SER A 210 -17.47 -3.73 -0.10
C SER A 210 -18.84 -4.35 0.25
N PHE A 211 -19.19 -5.50 -0.33
CA PHE A 211 -20.49 -6.15 -0.14
C PHE A 211 -20.41 -7.54 0.51
N PHE A 212 -19.33 -8.31 0.35
CA PHE A 212 -19.15 -9.60 1.03
C PHE A 212 -17.87 -9.73 1.87
N ASN A 213 -17.12 -8.64 2.08
CA ASN A 213 -15.91 -8.60 2.94
C ASN A 213 -14.86 -9.68 2.59
N GLN A 214 -14.83 -10.18 1.36
CA GLN A 214 -13.91 -11.25 0.95
C GLN A 214 -12.70 -10.67 0.23
N PHE A 215 -11.62 -10.46 0.97
CA PHE A 215 -10.29 -10.29 0.41
C PHE A 215 -9.60 -11.66 0.31
N LEU A 216 -8.49 -11.71 -0.43
CA LEU A 216 -7.72 -12.95 -0.55
C LEU A 216 -7.00 -13.23 0.77
N GLY A 217 -7.07 -14.45 1.26
CA GLY A 217 -6.32 -14.87 2.44
C GLY A 217 -4.82 -14.78 2.19
N SER A 218 -4.08 -14.30 3.19
CA SER A 218 -2.62 -14.31 3.17
C SER A 218 -2.10 -15.76 3.15
N ASN A 219 -0.87 -15.98 2.67
CA ASN A 219 -0.22 -17.31 2.63
C ASN A 219 -1.05 -18.40 1.92
N THR A 220 -1.83 -18.02 0.93
CA THR A 220 -2.71 -18.91 0.17
C THR A 220 -2.41 -18.79 -1.31
N SER A 221 -2.30 -19.91 -2.02
CA SER A 221 -2.11 -19.93 -3.47
C SER A 221 -3.45 -19.77 -4.18
N TYR A 222 -3.45 -19.06 -5.32
CA TYR A 222 -4.64 -18.81 -6.10
C TYR A 222 -4.41 -19.05 -7.59
N ILE A 223 -5.45 -19.51 -8.28
CA ILE A 223 -5.52 -19.46 -9.74
C ILE A 223 -6.28 -18.18 -10.12
N VAL A 224 -5.61 -17.31 -10.89
CA VAL A 224 -6.21 -16.09 -11.42
C VAL A 224 -6.65 -16.32 -12.87
N CYS A 225 -7.93 -16.08 -13.13
CA CYS A 225 -8.54 -16.18 -14.45
C CYS A 225 -9.06 -14.82 -14.90
N ALA A 226 -8.98 -14.55 -16.21
CA ALA A 226 -9.52 -13.35 -16.84
C ALA A 226 -10.48 -13.73 -17.97
N GLY A 227 -11.55 -12.98 -18.15
CA GLY A 227 -12.56 -13.24 -19.17
C GLY A 227 -13.26 -11.97 -19.67
N ARG A 228 -13.38 -11.86 -21.00
CA ARG A 228 -14.13 -10.82 -21.71
C ARG A 228 -14.48 -11.31 -23.11
N SER A 229 -15.72 -11.09 -23.55
CA SER A 229 -16.14 -11.44 -24.92
C SER A 229 -15.25 -10.75 -25.96
N GLY A 230 -14.85 -11.47 -27.00
CA GLY A 230 -13.96 -10.97 -28.06
C GLY A 230 -12.46 -11.01 -27.73
N TYR A 231 -12.07 -11.50 -26.54
CA TYR A 231 -10.68 -11.65 -26.14
C TYR A 231 -10.36 -13.10 -25.76
N PHE A 232 -9.14 -13.53 -26.06
CA PHE A 232 -8.58 -14.79 -25.56
C PHE A 232 -7.51 -14.47 -24.53
N PHE A 233 -7.68 -14.99 -23.32
CA PHE A 233 -6.71 -14.87 -22.23
C PHE A 233 -6.05 -16.21 -22.01
N GLN A 234 -4.72 -16.22 -21.89
CA GLN A 234 -4.02 -17.39 -21.37
C GLN A 234 -4.15 -17.39 -19.84
N PRO A 235 -4.58 -18.50 -19.21
CA PRO A 235 -4.55 -18.62 -17.76
C PRO A 235 -3.14 -18.41 -17.26
N HIS A 236 -2.97 -17.54 -16.27
CA HIS A 236 -1.69 -17.33 -15.61
C HIS A 236 -1.79 -17.85 -14.18
N PRO A 237 -1.21 -19.03 -13.85
CA PRO A 237 -1.10 -19.43 -12.46
C PRO A 237 -0.29 -18.35 -11.72
N GLN A 238 -0.78 -17.92 -10.56
CA GLN A 238 -0.19 -16.87 -9.73
C GLN A 238 -0.15 -17.36 -8.29
N SER A 239 0.98 -17.87 -7.85
CA SER A 239 1.17 -18.13 -6.43
C SER A 239 1.32 -16.78 -5.72
N LEU A 240 0.36 -16.43 -4.86
CA LEU A 240 0.53 -15.32 -3.93
C LEU A 240 1.44 -15.79 -2.79
N TYR A 241 2.73 -15.57 -2.94
CA TYR A 241 3.67 -15.66 -1.83
C TYR A 241 3.70 -14.31 -1.15
N THR A 242 3.15 -14.22 0.06
CA THR A 242 3.35 -13.05 0.93
C THR A 242 4.38 -13.39 2.01
N THR A 243 5.19 -12.40 2.36
CA THR A 243 6.16 -12.38 3.47
C THR A 243 5.48 -12.29 4.82
#